data_AF-A0A358MHQ5-F1
#
_entry.id   AF-A0A358MHQ5-F1
#
_cell.length_a   1.000
_cell.length_b   1.000
_cell.length_c   1.000
_cell.angle_alpha   90.00
_cell.angle_beta   90.00
_cell.angle_gamma   90.00
#
_symmetry.space_group_name_H-M   'P 1'
#
loop_
_entity.id
_entity.type
_entity.pdbx_description
1 polymer ?
#
loop_
_entity_poly.entity_id
_entity_poly.type
_entity_poly.pdbx_seq_one_letter_code
_entity_poly.pdbx_strand_id
1 'polypeptide(L)'
;MIRSFFAVLLTLSTPLAAQAQEIKGIWKTEATDQGYLEVQIAPCGPALCGTILRARDLQGREQPYEHTGKQMIRDMAPTGANTWGNGQIWDPR
;
A
#
# COMPACT_ATOMS: atom_id res chain seq x y z
N MET A 1 45.00 -9.91 46.27
CA MET A 1 45.32 -9.76 44.84
C MET A 1 44.24 -10.50 44.06
N ILE A 2 43.19 -9.79 43.63
CA ILE A 2 42.82 -9.60 42.20
C ILE A 2 42.54 -10.94 41.50
N ARG A 3 41.29 -11.26 41.17
CA ARG A 3 40.65 -10.75 39.94
C ARG A 3 39.12 -10.82 39.99
N SER A 4 38.48 -9.68 39.85
CA SER A 4 37.07 -9.57 39.46
C SER A 4 36.86 -10.27 38.11
N PHE A 5 35.92 -11.20 38.03
CA PHE A 5 35.34 -11.64 36.76
C PHE A 5 34.06 -10.85 36.54
N PHE A 6 34.14 -9.90 35.60
CA PHE A 6 33.05 -9.04 35.15
C PHE A 6 31.99 -9.92 34.46
N ALA A 7 30.79 -10.02 35.03
CA ALA A 7 29.67 -10.69 34.39
C ALA A 7 29.10 -9.77 33.30
N VAL A 8 29.40 -10.06 32.03
CA VAL A 8 28.82 -9.36 30.87
C VAL A 8 27.45 -9.98 30.60
N LEU A 9 26.39 -9.28 31.00
CA LEU A 9 25.00 -9.63 30.66
C LEU A 9 24.72 -9.13 29.23
N LEU A 10 24.76 -10.04 28.25
CA LEU A 10 24.47 -9.72 26.85
C LEU A 10 22.94 -9.61 26.67
N THR A 11 22.40 -8.39 26.67
CA THR A 11 21.00 -8.17 26.32
C THR A 11 20.83 -8.35 24.81
N LEU A 12 20.29 -9.50 24.38
CA LEU A 12 19.88 -9.72 23.01
C LEU A 12 18.72 -8.77 22.67
N SER A 13 19.02 -7.68 21.98
CA SER A 13 18.04 -6.86 21.28
C SER A 13 17.46 -7.69 20.13
N THR A 14 16.24 -8.20 20.32
CA THR A 14 15.49 -8.81 19.23
C THR A 14 15.25 -7.76 18.14
N PRO A 15 15.66 -8.01 16.88
CA PRO A 15 15.32 -7.11 15.80
C PRO A 15 13.80 -7.10 15.67
N LEU A 16 13.19 -5.94 15.92
CA LEU A 16 11.78 -5.73 15.65
C LEU A 16 11.63 -5.89 14.14
N ALA A 17 11.03 -7.00 13.69
CA ALA A 17 10.73 -7.21 12.29
C ALA A 17 9.90 -6.00 11.83
N ALA A 18 10.50 -5.17 10.99
CA ALA A 18 9.83 -4.03 10.40
C ALA A 18 8.57 -4.58 9.72
N GLN A 19 7.40 -4.20 10.23
CA GLN A 19 6.14 -4.56 9.61
C GLN A 19 6.15 -3.89 8.24
N ALA A 20 6.41 -4.67 7.18
CA ALA A 20 6.25 -4.21 5.83
C ALA A 20 4.81 -3.75 5.70
N GLN A 21 4.60 -2.43 5.69
CA GLN A 21 3.30 -1.82 5.49
C GLN A 21 2.77 -2.41 4.18
N GLU A 22 1.81 -3.33 4.26
CA GLU A 22 1.32 -4.01 3.08
C GLU A 22 0.66 -2.95 2.19
N ILE A 23 1.35 -2.55 1.11
CA ILE A 23 0.80 -1.67 0.07
C ILE A 23 -0.50 -2.22 -0.55
N LYS A 24 -0.78 -3.50 -0.31
CA LYS A 24 -2.03 -4.19 -0.63
C LYS A 24 -3.15 -3.70 0.31
N GLY A 25 -4.29 -3.35 -0.24
CA GLY A 25 -5.41 -2.85 0.55
C GLY A 25 -6.33 -1.94 -0.24
N ILE A 26 -7.30 -1.35 0.45
CA ILE A 26 -8.21 -0.36 -0.14
C ILE A 26 -7.62 1.03 0.12
N TRP A 27 -7.36 1.76 -0.96
CA TRP A 27 -6.78 3.09 -0.95
C TRP A 27 -7.78 4.11 -1.49
N LYS A 28 -7.69 5.34 -1.01
CA LYS A 28 -8.47 6.47 -1.51
C LYS A 28 -7.62 7.24 -2.53
N THR A 29 -8.20 7.59 -3.67
CA THR A 29 -7.58 8.53 -4.59
C THR A 29 -7.57 9.94 -4.00
N GLU A 30 -6.83 10.84 -4.65
CA GLU A 30 -7.06 12.27 -4.47
C GLU A 30 -8.54 12.60 -4.78
N ALA A 31 -9.10 13.53 -4.01
CA ALA A 31 -10.50 13.93 -4.16
C ALA A 31 -10.65 14.99 -5.27
N THR A 32 -11.73 14.89 -6.03
CA THR A 32 -12.20 15.89 -6.98
C THR A 32 -13.37 16.70 -6.38
N ASP A 33 -13.95 17.59 -7.17
CA ASP A 33 -15.21 18.27 -6.84
C ASP A 33 -16.43 17.32 -6.80
N GLN A 34 -16.29 16.09 -7.30
CA GLN A 34 -17.33 15.05 -7.29
C GLN A 34 -17.12 13.98 -6.23
N GLY A 35 -15.97 13.98 -5.53
CA GLY A 35 -15.64 13.01 -4.47
C GLY A 35 -14.34 12.24 -4.74
N TYR A 36 -14.27 10.95 -4.42
CA TYR A 36 -13.05 10.15 -4.57
C TYR A 36 -13.37 8.69 -4.91
N LEU A 37 -12.37 7.95 -5.39
CA LEU A 37 -12.48 6.51 -5.63
C LEU A 37 -11.83 5.73 -4.49
N GLU A 38 -12.43 4.59 -4.14
CA GLU A 38 -11.77 3.54 -3.37
C GLU A 38 -11.23 2.48 -4.32
N VAL A 39 -9.92 2.26 -4.30
CA VAL A 39 -9.18 1.37 -5.19
C VAL A 39 -8.57 0.24 -4.39
N GLN A 40 -8.90 -1.01 -4.73
CA GLN A 40 -8.23 -2.17 -4.16
C GLN A 40 -6.91 -2.41 -4.88
N ILE A 41 -5.81 -2.26 -4.15
CA ILE A 41 -4.48 -2.69 -4.59
C ILE A 41 -4.26 -4.13 -4.14
N ALA A 42 -3.90 -5.01 -5.07
CA ALA A 42 -3.65 -6.42 -4.82
C ALA A 42 -2.58 -7.00 -5.79
N PRO A 43 -1.96 -8.15 -5.46
CA PRO A 43 -1.08 -8.83 -6.39
C PRO A 43 -1.78 -9.27 -7.68
N CYS A 44 -1.10 -9.12 -8.82
CA CYS A 44 -1.50 -9.61 -10.13
C CYS A 44 -0.29 -10.25 -10.82
N GLY A 45 -0.01 -11.51 -10.48
CA GLY A 45 1.24 -12.17 -10.86
C GLY A 45 2.43 -11.57 -10.08
N PRO A 46 3.54 -11.19 -10.74
CA PRO A 46 4.72 -10.63 -10.06
C PRO A 46 4.58 -9.13 -9.70
N ALA A 47 3.49 -8.49 -10.11
CA ALA A 47 3.27 -7.05 -9.93
C ALA A 47 2.09 -6.76 -8.99
N LEU A 48 1.87 -5.46 -8.72
CA LEU A 48 0.67 -4.95 -8.09
C LEU A 48 -0.26 -4.32 -9.12
N CYS A 49 -1.56 -4.51 -8.92
CA CYS A 49 -2.62 -3.94 -9.73
C CYS A 49 -3.68 -3.31 -8.82
N GLY A 50 -4.43 -2.37 -9.38
CA GLY A 50 -5.43 -1.58 -8.68
C GLY A 50 -6.77 -1.64 -9.40
N THR A 51 -7.83 -2.05 -8.71
CA THR A 51 -9.20 -2.10 -9.26
C THR A 51 -10.09 -1.11 -8.55
N ILE A 52 -10.88 -0.34 -9.31
CA ILE A 52 -11.85 0.62 -8.76
C ILE A 52 -12.98 -0.17 -8.11
N LEU A 53 -13.08 -0.11 -6.77
CA LEU A 53 -14.14 -0.81 -6.05
C LEU A 53 -15.46 -0.05 -6.09
N ARG A 54 -15.38 1.28 -5.95
CA ARG A 54 -16.54 2.16 -5.78
C ARG A 54 -16.13 3.63 -5.81
N ALA A 55 -17.06 4.49 -6.21
CA ALA A 55 -16.95 5.92 -6.04
C ALA A 55 -17.65 6.36 -4.75
N ARG A 56 -17.12 7.43 -4.14
CA ARG A 56 -17.62 8.06 -2.93
C ARG A 56 -17.89 9.52 -3.24
N ASP A 57 -19.04 10.05 -2.86
CA ASP A 57 -19.34 11.48 -2.99
C ASP A 57 -18.55 12.32 -1.94
N LEU A 58 -18.73 13.64 -1.96
CA LEU A 58 -18.09 14.56 -1.02
C LEU A 58 -18.46 14.30 0.46
N GLN A 59 -19.54 13.57 0.73
CA GLN A 59 -19.97 13.16 2.07
C GLN A 59 -19.50 11.73 2.41
N GLY A 60 -18.78 11.07 1.52
CA GLY A 60 -18.31 9.70 1.68
C GLY A 60 -19.38 8.62 1.45
N ARG A 61 -20.52 8.96 0.85
CA ARG A 61 -21.57 7.99 0.49
C ARG A 61 -21.23 7.36 -0.85
N GLU A 62 -21.61 6.10 -1.03
CA GLU A 62 -21.44 5.44 -2.33
C GLU A 62 -22.29 6.11 -3.41
N GLN A 63 -21.72 6.28 -4.60
CA GLN A 63 -22.43 6.79 -5.76
C GLN A 63 -22.18 5.90 -6.99
N PRO A 64 -23.14 5.82 -7.95
CA PRO A 64 -22.95 5.11 -9.20
C PRO A 64 -21.74 5.65 -9.96
N TYR A 65 -20.96 4.75 -10.57
CA TYR A 65 -19.79 5.12 -11.33
C TYR A 65 -19.51 4.11 -12.44
N GLU A 66 -19.38 4.59 -13.68
CA GLU A 66 -19.33 3.78 -14.89
C GLU A 66 -18.07 2.91 -15.03
N HIS A 67 -17.01 3.23 -14.28
CA HIS A 67 -15.75 2.50 -14.32
C HIS A 67 -15.52 1.60 -13.11
N THR A 68 -16.54 1.41 -12.27
CA THR A 68 -16.52 0.42 -11.19
C THR A 68 -16.14 -0.96 -11.73
N GLY A 69 -15.20 -1.63 -11.06
CA GLY A 69 -14.65 -2.92 -11.46
C GLY A 69 -13.55 -2.86 -12.54
N LYS A 70 -13.26 -1.69 -13.12
CA LYS A 70 -12.15 -1.54 -14.08
C LYS A 70 -10.80 -1.40 -13.36
N GLN A 71 -9.75 -1.83 -14.04
CA GLN A 71 -8.38 -1.78 -13.54
C GLN A 71 -7.73 -0.41 -13.78
N MET A 72 -7.49 0.33 -12.69
CA MET A 72 -6.85 1.64 -12.64
C MET A 72 -5.31 1.54 -12.67
N ILE A 73 -4.74 0.60 -11.90
CA ILE A 73 -3.28 0.41 -11.80
C ILE A 73 -2.90 -0.92 -12.45
N ARG A 74 -1.90 -0.91 -13.34
CA ARG A 74 -1.41 -2.09 -14.07
C ARG A 74 0.09 -2.25 -13.90
N ASP A 75 0.53 -3.50 -13.74
CA ASP A 75 1.93 -3.93 -13.80
C ASP A 75 2.89 -3.11 -12.94
N MET A 76 2.43 -2.67 -11.77
CA MET A 76 3.23 -1.86 -10.86
C MET A 76 4.26 -2.76 -10.14
N ALA A 77 5.50 -2.73 -10.62
CA ALA A 77 6.56 -3.64 -10.19
C ALA A 77 7.43 -3.02 -9.08
N PRO A 78 7.97 -3.82 -8.13
CA PRO A 78 8.89 -3.31 -7.13
C PRO A 78 10.19 -2.82 -7.77
N THR A 79 10.62 -1.61 -7.42
CA THR A 79 11.85 -0.97 -7.94
C THR A 79 12.93 -0.76 -6.87
N GLY A 80 12.65 -1.12 -5.62
CA GLY A 80 13.54 -0.93 -4.48
C GLY A 80 12.79 -1.12 -3.16
N ALA A 81 13.45 -0.77 -2.05
CA ALA A 81 12.81 -0.83 -0.73
C ALA A 81 11.63 0.16 -0.67
N ASN A 82 10.41 -0.35 -0.53
CA ASN A 82 9.17 0.43 -0.49
C ASN A 82 8.97 1.36 -1.70
N THR A 83 9.48 0.99 -2.88
CA THR A 83 9.24 1.72 -4.12
C THR A 83 8.69 0.80 -5.20
N TRP A 84 7.75 1.31 -5.97
CA TRP A 84 7.17 0.60 -7.11
C TRP A 84 7.06 1.53 -8.32
N GLY A 85 7.26 0.99 -9.51
CA GLY A 85 7.27 1.75 -10.76
C GLY A 85 7.14 0.85 -11.99
N ASN A 86 7.43 1.42 -13.15
CA ASN A 86 7.36 0.76 -14.47
C ASN A 86 5.98 0.21 -14.88
N GLY A 87 4.94 0.49 -14.08
CA GLY A 87 3.55 0.20 -14.40
C GLY A 87 2.84 1.37 -15.06
N GLN A 88 1.51 1.26 -15.13
CA GLN A 88 0.64 2.28 -15.68
C GLN A 88 -0.48 2.61 -14.69
N ILE A 89 -0.85 3.89 -14.63
CA ILE A 89 -2.04 4.37 -13.92
C ILE A 89 -2.94 5.02 -14.96
N TRP A 90 -4.13 4.45 -15.13
CA TRP A 90 -5.21 5.05 -15.88
C TRP A 90 -6.11 5.80 -14.90
N ASP A 91 -6.26 7.11 -15.09
CA ASP A 91 -7.12 7.96 -14.28
C ASP A 91 -8.32 8.43 -15.10
N PRO A 92 -9.46 7.73 -15.01
CA PRO A 92 -10.68 8.15 -15.66
C PRO A 92 -11.44 9.16 -14.80
N ARG A 93 -11.10 10.43 -15.02
CA ARG A 93 -11.77 11.55 -14.37
C ARG A 93 -13.29 11.45 -14.43
#